data_AF-A0A969T655-F1
#
_entry.id   AF-A0A969T655-F1
#
_cell.length_a   1.000
_cell.length_b   1.000
_cell.length_c   1.000
_cell.angle_alpha   90.00
_cell.angle_beta   90.00
_cell.angle_gamma   90.00
#
_symmetry.space_group_name_H-M   'P 1'
#
loop_
_entity.id
_entity.type
_entity.pdbx_description
1 polymer ?
#
loop_
_entity_poly.entity_id
_entity_poly.type
_entity_poly.pdbx_seq_one_letter_code
_entity_poly.pdbx_strand_id
1 'polypeptide(L)'
;MNYISTLAAKWVKNGFAYRLRIKKERLNTQEETYKLLAQRLFSHFDSKKLVDWAVMMMECGYDSYSLIILAGLDKDSTEVREKYFRETIDELKLDVNKSDFDLIDYYANYIAESVVNKKIDPKDGLSIMQEIVRTTDYSSKYIQFYELDEDLDNLKYDNRTIFNSGLTLDNIDKFIITEFQLFLDVEKLKIERVSELTYCNTCCSIDRPKIKKKRTIIGRVEYKYWVCGNCGSKDILHFSDQKGREIIIKQNKKTQPNFK
;
A
#
# COMPACT_ATOMS: atom_id res chain seq x y z
N MET A 1 18.65 34.39 47.26
CA MET A 1 17.79 33.17 47.31
C MET A 1 16.72 33.13 46.19
N ASN A 2 16.99 33.56 44.94
CA ASN A 2 15.95 33.58 43.88
C ASN A 2 16.37 33.01 42.50
N TYR A 3 17.58 32.46 42.37
CA TYR A 3 18.08 31.93 41.09
C TYR A 3 17.88 30.42 40.91
N ILE A 4 17.84 29.67 42.02
CA ILE A 4 17.70 28.20 42.00
C ILE A 4 16.23 27.79 41.74
N SER A 5 15.25 28.56 42.22
CA SER A 5 13.82 28.31 42.03
C SER A 5 13.38 28.51 40.58
N THR A 6 13.98 29.45 39.85
CA THR A 6 13.68 29.75 38.45
C THR A 6 14.25 28.70 37.49
N LEU A 7 15.44 28.15 37.78
CA LEU A 7 16.04 27.06 37.00
C LEU A 7 15.30 25.73 37.18
N ALA A 8 14.89 25.39 38.41
CA ALA A 8 14.09 24.20 38.70
C ALA A 8 12.70 24.26 38.02
N ALA A 9 12.03 25.42 38.05
CA ALA A 9 10.75 25.61 37.37
C ALA A 9 10.86 25.52 35.84
N LYS A 10 11.98 25.97 35.26
CA LYS A 10 12.24 25.89 33.81
C LYS A 10 12.57 24.46 33.38
N TRP A 11 13.29 23.69 34.20
CA TRP A 11 13.53 22.25 33.97
C TRP A 11 12.26 21.41 34.08
N VAL A 12 11.41 21.66 35.08
CA VAL A 12 10.12 20.96 35.23
C VAL A 12 9.18 21.29 34.07
N LYS A 13 9.07 22.56 33.66
CA LYS A 13 8.27 22.94 32.47
C LYS A 13 8.82 22.36 31.17
N ASN A 14 10.14 22.33 30.98
CA ASN A 14 10.75 21.75 29.78
C ASN A 14 10.64 20.21 29.77
N GLY A 15 10.77 19.55 30.93
CA GLY A 15 10.55 18.11 31.07
C GLY A 15 9.08 17.70 30.89
N PHE A 16 8.13 18.53 31.33
CA PHE A 16 6.71 18.32 31.11
C PHE A 16 6.31 18.59 29.65
N ALA A 17 6.88 19.61 29.02
CA ALA A 17 6.73 19.89 27.60
C ALA A 17 7.38 18.80 26.72
N TYR A 18 8.49 18.20 27.16
CA TYR A 18 9.14 17.07 26.49
C TYR A 18 8.31 15.78 26.63
N ARG A 19 7.77 15.48 27.81
CA ARG A 19 6.82 14.36 28.02
C ARG A 19 5.48 14.58 27.30
N LEU A 20 5.01 15.82 27.16
CA LEU A 20 3.84 16.18 26.34
C LEU A 20 4.14 16.15 24.84
N ARG A 21 5.38 16.41 24.43
CA ARG A 21 5.84 16.31 23.03
C ARG A 21 6.05 14.85 22.60
N ILE A 22 6.51 13.97 23.50
CA ILE A 22 6.52 12.50 23.29
C ILE A 22 5.08 11.96 23.25
N LYS A 23 4.13 12.55 23.99
CA LYS A 23 2.69 12.25 23.85
C LYS A 23 2.07 12.71 22.52
N LYS A 24 2.79 13.46 21.67
CA LYS A 24 2.22 14.09 20.45
C LYS A 24 2.41 13.27 19.17
N GLU A 25 3.20 12.21 19.21
CA GLU A 25 3.08 11.06 18.29
C GLU A 25 2.54 9.89 19.11
N ARG A 26 1.30 10.02 19.61
CA ARG A 26 0.62 8.86 20.17
C ARG A 26 0.42 7.87 19.03
N LEU A 27 1.15 6.76 19.08
CA LEU A 27 0.86 5.57 18.28
C LEU A 27 -0.65 5.33 18.35
N ASN A 28 -1.33 5.31 17.20
CA ASN A 28 -2.75 5.06 17.18
C ASN A 28 -2.95 3.55 17.31
N THR A 29 -3.20 3.08 18.52
CA THR A 29 -3.36 1.66 18.84
C THR A 29 -4.46 0.98 18.01
N GLN A 30 -5.49 1.72 17.62
CA GLN A 30 -6.52 1.22 16.72
C GLN A 30 -5.97 0.95 15.31
N GLU A 31 -5.13 1.85 14.79
CA GLU A 31 -4.47 1.68 13.50
C GLU A 31 -3.51 0.49 13.51
N GLU A 32 -2.72 0.32 14.57
CA GLU A 32 -1.82 -0.85 14.72
C GLU A 32 -2.61 -2.16 14.81
N THR A 33 -3.76 -2.13 15.50
CA THR A 33 -4.67 -3.27 15.55
C THR A 33 -5.20 -3.60 14.15
N TYR A 34 -5.59 -2.61 13.35
CA TYR A 34 -6.02 -2.85 11.96
C TYR A 34 -4.91 -3.39 11.07
N LYS A 35 -3.66 -2.91 11.21
CA LYS A 35 -2.50 -3.48 10.48
C LYS A 35 -2.29 -4.94 10.83
N LEU A 36 -2.33 -5.28 12.12
CA LEU A 36 -2.20 -6.66 12.58
C LEU A 36 -3.33 -7.55 12.03
N LEU A 37 -4.58 -7.07 12.12
CA LEU A 37 -5.73 -7.81 11.59
C LEU A 37 -5.64 -8.02 10.07
N ALA A 38 -5.14 -7.04 9.31
CA ALA A 38 -4.91 -7.20 7.87
C ALA A 38 -3.83 -8.25 7.59
N GLN A 39 -2.71 -8.22 8.32
CA GLN A 39 -1.64 -9.20 8.18
C GLN A 39 -2.08 -10.63 8.51
N ARG A 40 -3.06 -10.81 9.40
CA ARG A 40 -3.64 -12.12 9.74
C ARG A 40 -4.38 -12.79 8.56
N LEU A 41 -4.73 -12.01 7.53
CA LEU A 41 -5.37 -12.52 6.32
C LEU A 41 -4.38 -13.18 5.34
N PHE A 42 -3.07 -12.98 5.54
CA PHE A 42 -2.04 -13.55 4.67
C PHE A 42 -1.83 -15.03 4.95
N SER A 43 -1.45 -15.80 3.91
CA SER A 43 -1.29 -17.26 3.99
C SER A 43 -0.22 -17.74 4.97
N HIS A 44 0.79 -16.90 5.24
CA HIS A 44 1.93 -17.21 6.11
C HIS A 44 2.04 -16.23 7.28
N PHE A 45 0.93 -15.96 7.96
CA PHE A 45 0.94 -15.10 9.14
C PHE A 45 1.78 -15.69 10.29
N ASP A 46 2.77 -14.93 10.76
CA ASP A 46 3.53 -15.25 11.96
C ASP A 46 2.78 -14.80 13.22
N SER A 47 2.28 -15.78 14.00
CA SER A 47 1.53 -15.51 15.22
C SER A 47 2.33 -14.81 16.32
N LYS A 48 3.67 -14.74 16.22
CA LYS A 48 4.48 -13.93 17.13
C LYS A 48 4.17 -12.43 17.04
N LYS A 49 3.66 -11.97 15.91
CA LYS A 49 3.20 -10.58 15.76
C LYS A 49 2.07 -10.22 16.73
N LEU A 50 1.30 -11.21 17.21
CA LEU A 50 0.30 -11.00 18.26
C LEU A 50 0.96 -10.63 19.60
N VAL A 51 2.13 -11.23 19.88
CA VAL A 51 2.92 -10.94 21.09
C VAL A 51 3.54 -9.55 20.98
N ASP A 52 4.16 -9.22 19.83
CA ASP A 52 4.72 -7.90 19.58
C ASP A 52 3.66 -6.79 19.73
N TRP A 53 2.47 -7.02 19.19
CA TRP A 53 1.33 -6.13 19.36
C TRP A 53 0.89 -6.02 20.82
N ALA A 54 0.85 -7.12 21.57
CA ALA A 54 0.47 -7.08 22.98
C ALA A 54 1.45 -6.23 23.82
N VAL A 55 2.75 -6.41 23.60
CA VAL A 55 3.79 -5.58 24.23
C VAL A 55 3.59 -4.11 23.89
N MET A 56 3.37 -3.79 22.61
CA MET A 56 3.10 -2.43 22.16
C MET A 56 1.83 -1.82 22.79
N MET A 57 0.76 -2.60 22.95
CA MET A 57 -0.47 -2.15 23.61
C MET A 57 -0.22 -1.81 25.08
N MET A 58 0.57 -2.64 25.78
CA MET A 58 0.97 -2.39 27.16
C MET A 58 1.84 -1.12 27.30
N GLU A 59 2.79 -0.90 26.38
CA GLU A 59 3.60 0.32 26.33
C GLU A 59 2.75 1.58 26.10
N CYS A 60 1.63 1.44 25.39
CA CYS A 60 0.64 2.50 25.18
C CYS A 60 -0.28 2.73 26.39
N GLY A 61 -0.15 1.94 27.45
CA GLY A 61 -0.89 2.06 28.70
C GLY A 61 -2.21 1.29 28.74
N TYR A 62 -2.42 0.34 27.82
CA TYR A 62 -3.52 -0.63 27.93
C TYR A 62 -3.15 -1.73 28.92
N ASP A 63 -4.14 -2.21 29.66
CA ASP A 63 -3.96 -3.23 30.67
C ASP A 63 -5.20 -4.13 30.72
N SER A 64 -4.97 -5.44 30.63
CA SER A 64 -5.97 -6.48 30.79
C SER A 64 -5.27 -7.80 31.14
N TYR A 65 -5.99 -8.71 31.78
CA TYR A 65 -5.41 -9.98 32.21
C TYR A 65 -4.92 -10.79 31.00
N SER A 66 -5.74 -10.86 29.95
CA SER A 66 -5.42 -11.59 28.73
C SER A 66 -4.29 -10.93 27.94
N LEU A 67 -4.20 -9.60 27.96
CA LEU A 67 -3.12 -8.84 27.30
C LEU A 67 -1.76 -9.16 27.91
N ILE A 68 -1.68 -9.15 29.26
CA ILE A 68 -0.44 -9.47 29.99
C ILE A 68 0.01 -10.89 29.68
N ILE A 69 -0.93 -11.84 29.65
CA ILE A 69 -0.60 -13.22 29.28
C ILE A 69 -0.06 -13.27 27.86
N LEU A 70 -0.77 -12.68 26.89
CA LEU A 70 -0.38 -12.69 25.48
C LEU A 70 1.04 -12.16 25.26
N ALA A 71 1.41 -11.08 25.95
CA ALA A 71 2.76 -10.51 25.89
C ALA A 71 3.87 -11.46 26.38
N GLY A 72 3.53 -12.51 27.14
CA GLY A 72 4.48 -13.51 27.63
C GLY A 72 4.60 -14.79 26.79
N LEU A 73 3.88 -14.91 25.67
CA LEU A 73 3.73 -16.17 24.91
C LEU A 73 4.77 -16.36 23.79
N ASP A 74 5.98 -15.84 23.94
CA ASP A 74 7.05 -15.91 22.92
C ASP A 74 7.36 -17.33 22.43
N LYS A 75 7.20 -18.33 23.31
CA LYS A 75 7.57 -19.73 23.07
C LYS A 75 6.37 -20.65 22.87
N ASP A 76 5.15 -20.14 23.03
CA ASP A 76 3.93 -20.95 22.98
C ASP A 76 3.45 -21.21 21.55
N SER A 77 2.42 -22.04 21.41
CA SER A 77 1.82 -22.35 20.11
C SER A 77 0.97 -21.18 19.58
N THR A 78 0.75 -21.17 18.26
CA THR A 78 -0.18 -20.22 17.61
C THR A 78 -1.58 -20.27 18.21
N GLU A 79 -2.07 -21.46 18.57
CA GLU A 79 -3.41 -21.65 19.14
C GLU A 79 -3.57 -20.92 20.49
N VAL A 80 -2.54 -20.98 21.34
CA VAL A 80 -2.55 -20.30 22.64
C VAL A 80 -2.50 -18.78 22.45
N ARG A 81 -1.67 -18.27 21.53
CA ARG A 81 -1.61 -16.83 21.21
C ARG A 81 -2.94 -16.31 20.68
N GLU A 82 -3.55 -17.04 19.75
CA GLU A 82 -4.83 -16.69 19.14
C GLU A 82 -5.97 -16.65 20.16
N LYS A 83 -5.97 -17.57 21.13
CA LYS A 83 -6.93 -17.56 22.23
C LYS A 83 -6.85 -16.25 23.02
N TYR A 84 -5.68 -15.92 23.56
CA TYR A 84 -5.52 -14.73 24.40
C TYR A 84 -5.63 -13.43 23.60
N PHE A 85 -5.33 -13.44 22.31
CA PHE A 85 -5.63 -12.30 21.43
C PHE A 85 -7.13 -12.01 21.40
N ARG A 86 -7.99 -13.02 21.19
CA ARG A 86 -9.46 -12.82 21.18
C ARG A 86 -9.99 -12.35 22.54
N GLU A 87 -9.54 -12.97 23.62
CA GLU A 87 -9.91 -12.55 24.98
C GLU A 87 -9.48 -11.08 25.25
N THR A 88 -8.31 -10.68 24.76
CA THR A 88 -7.84 -9.29 24.84
C THR A 88 -8.72 -8.32 24.06
N ILE A 89 -9.11 -8.67 22.83
CA ILE A 89 -10.03 -7.84 22.03
C ILE A 89 -11.33 -7.61 22.79
N ASP A 90 -11.90 -8.66 23.40
CA ASP A 90 -13.15 -8.61 24.15
C ASP A 90 -13.02 -7.79 25.44
N GLU A 91 -11.97 -8.03 26.24
CA GLU A 91 -11.70 -7.32 27.50
C GLU A 91 -11.50 -5.82 27.28
N LEU A 92 -10.72 -5.45 26.26
CA LEU A 92 -10.41 -4.06 25.92
C LEU A 92 -11.50 -3.40 25.08
N LYS A 93 -12.52 -4.14 24.64
CA LYS A 93 -13.61 -3.69 23.76
C LYS A 93 -13.09 -2.99 22.50
N LEU A 94 -12.05 -3.58 21.90
CA LEU A 94 -11.46 -3.04 20.68
C LEU A 94 -12.41 -3.21 19.51
N ASP A 95 -12.54 -2.17 18.69
CA ASP A 95 -13.37 -2.26 17.50
C ASP A 95 -12.62 -3.01 16.39
N VAL A 96 -13.05 -4.24 16.13
CA VAL A 96 -12.49 -5.11 15.08
C VAL A 96 -13.48 -5.36 13.94
N ASN A 97 -14.57 -4.59 13.85
CA ASN A 97 -15.69 -4.84 12.92
C ASN A 97 -15.44 -4.34 11.48
N LYS A 98 -14.19 -4.27 11.04
CA LYS A 98 -13.87 -3.93 9.64
C LYS A 98 -13.98 -5.17 8.77
N SER A 99 -14.43 -5.00 7.54
CA SER A 99 -14.38 -6.09 6.57
C SER A 99 -12.92 -6.41 6.22
N ASP A 100 -12.67 -7.64 5.79
CA ASP A 100 -11.35 -8.06 5.30
C ASP A 100 -10.84 -7.14 4.19
N PHE A 101 -11.75 -6.70 3.30
CA PHE A 101 -11.43 -5.74 2.24
C PHE A 101 -10.96 -4.39 2.81
N ASP A 102 -11.67 -3.84 3.81
CA ASP A 102 -11.28 -2.57 4.43
C ASP A 102 -9.95 -2.66 5.17
N LEU A 103 -9.68 -3.81 5.80
CA LEU A 103 -8.41 -4.06 6.49
C LEU A 103 -7.25 -4.14 5.51
N ILE A 104 -7.41 -4.89 4.42
CA ILE A 104 -6.41 -4.98 3.36
C ILE A 104 -6.17 -3.63 2.71
N ASP A 105 -7.23 -2.88 2.40
CA ASP A 105 -7.12 -1.56 1.79
C ASP A 105 -6.40 -0.56 2.69
N TYR A 106 -6.75 -0.57 3.97
CA TYR A 106 -6.07 0.22 4.99
C TYR A 106 -4.57 -0.11 5.04
N TYR A 107 -4.23 -1.41 5.05
CA TYR A 107 -2.85 -1.85 5.13
C TYR A 107 -2.06 -1.55 3.85
N ALA A 108 -2.66 -1.70 2.67
CA ALA A 108 -2.05 -1.34 1.39
C ALA A 108 -1.67 0.15 1.35
N ASN A 109 -2.58 1.03 1.77
CA ASN A 109 -2.33 2.47 1.87
C ASN A 109 -1.19 2.76 2.87
N TYR A 110 -1.19 2.13 4.04
CA TYR A 110 -0.12 2.27 5.02
C TYR A 110 1.26 1.87 4.46
N ILE A 111 1.34 0.74 3.75
CA ILE A 111 2.60 0.28 3.14
C ILE A 111 3.06 1.27 2.07
N ALA A 112 2.14 1.73 1.22
CA ALA A 112 2.46 2.68 0.17
C ALA A 112 2.97 4.01 0.72
N GLU A 113 2.30 4.57 1.73
CA GLU A 113 2.77 5.76 2.43
C GLU A 113 4.13 5.54 3.10
N SER A 114 4.35 4.36 3.68
CA SER A 114 5.59 4.04 4.36
C SER A 114 6.77 3.94 3.38
N VAL A 115 6.58 3.38 2.19
CA VAL A 115 7.61 3.36 1.13
C VAL A 115 7.91 4.76 0.62
N VAL A 116 6.87 5.53 0.26
CA VAL A 116 7.04 6.92 -0.23
C VAL A 116 7.75 7.80 0.80
N ASN A 117 7.44 7.61 2.08
CA ASN A 117 8.07 8.33 3.20
C ASN A 117 9.38 7.69 3.69
N LYS A 118 9.93 6.70 2.98
CA LYS A 118 11.22 6.04 3.28
C LYS A 118 11.28 5.37 4.67
N LYS A 119 10.13 4.93 5.19
CA LYS A 119 10.01 4.14 6.43
C LYS A 119 10.19 2.65 6.16
N ILE A 120 9.90 2.20 4.94
CA ILE A 120 10.08 0.83 4.47
C ILE A 120 10.92 0.89 3.19
N ASP A 121 11.84 -0.07 3.01
CA ASP A 121 12.60 -0.20 1.77
C ASP A 121 11.66 -0.47 0.58
N PRO A 122 11.89 0.12 -0.61
CA PRO A 122 11.00 -0.07 -1.75
C PRO A 122 10.75 -1.55 -2.11
N LYS A 123 11.78 -2.40 -2.05
CA LYS A 123 11.65 -3.83 -2.41
C LYS A 123 10.91 -4.61 -1.34
N ASP A 124 11.14 -4.29 -0.07
CA ASP A 124 10.36 -4.88 1.03
C ASP A 124 8.88 -4.49 0.92
N GLY A 125 8.60 -3.22 0.61
CA GLY A 125 7.25 -2.74 0.34
C GLY A 125 6.61 -3.48 -0.84
N LEU A 126 7.33 -3.64 -1.95
CA LEU A 126 6.85 -4.40 -3.11
C LEU A 126 6.53 -5.85 -2.74
N SER A 127 7.40 -6.50 -1.97
CA SER A 127 7.18 -7.86 -1.48
C SER A 127 5.92 -7.97 -0.62
N ILE A 128 5.63 -6.98 0.22
CA ILE A 128 4.39 -6.94 1.01
C ILE A 128 3.17 -6.73 0.10
N MET A 129 3.29 -5.87 -0.91
CA MET A 129 2.20 -5.69 -1.90
C MET A 129 1.94 -6.96 -2.71
N GLN A 130 2.95 -7.81 -2.97
CA GLN A 130 2.72 -9.14 -3.59
C GLN A 130 1.83 -10.03 -2.72
N GLU A 131 2.03 -10.03 -1.40
CA GLU A 131 1.15 -10.76 -0.48
C GLU A 131 -0.29 -10.25 -0.56
N ILE A 132 -0.47 -8.93 -0.66
CA ILE A 132 -1.80 -8.31 -0.82
C ILE A 132 -2.43 -8.72 -2.16
N VAL A 133 -1.67 -8.69 -3.27
CA VAL A 133 -2.18 -9.14 -4.57
C VAL A 133 -2.68 -10.58 -4.49
N ARG A 134 -1.89 -11.49 -3.90
CA ARG A 134 -2.27 -12.91 -3.76
C ARG A 134 -3.46 -13.11 -2.83
N THR A 135 -3.49 -12.40 -1.71
CA THR A 135 -4.57 -12.47 -0.71
C THR A 135 -5.89 -11.97 -1.28
N THR A 136 -5.84 -11.02 -2.23
CA THR A 136 -7.03 -10.44 -2.88
C THR A 136 -7.38 -11.08 -4.21
N ASP A 137 -6.86 -12.28 -4.47
CA ASP A 137 -7.08 -13.04 -5.71
C ASP A 137 -6.83 -12.18 -6.96
N TYR A 138 -5.68 -11.52 -6.99
CA TYR A 138 -5.23 -10.68 -8.10
C TYR A 138 -6.19 -9.53 -8.44
N SER A 139 -6.76 -8.91 -7.40
CA SER A 139 -7.61 -7.73 -7.55
C SER A 139 -6.95 -6.66 -8.42
N SER A 140 -7.71 -6.16 -9.40
CA SER A 140 -7.25 -5.12 -10.33
C SER A 140 -6.80 -3.81 -9.66
N LYS A 141 -7.12 -3.62 -8.37
CA LYS A 141 -6.67 -2.48 -7.55
C LYS A 141 -5.16 -2.55 -7.21
N TYR A 142 -4.61 -3.76 -7.08
CA TYR A 142 -3.23 -3.99 -6.63
C TYR A 142 -2.37 -4.67 -7.70
N ILE A 143 -2.96 -5.13 -8.81
CA ILE A 143 -2.29 -5.94 -9.84
C ILE A 143 -1.03 -5.30 -10.43
N GLN A 144 -0.93 -3.98 -10.45
CA GLN A 144 0.25 -3.24 -10.93
C GLN A 144 1.53 -3.60 -10.16
N PHE A 145 1.41 -3.99 -8.90
CA PHE A 145 2.58 -4.42 -8.12
C PHE A 145 3.07 -5.79 -8.59
N TYR A 146 2.16 -6.72 -8.91
CA TYR A 146 2.51 -8.00 -9.52
C TYR A 146 3.17 -7.82 -10.89
N GLU A 147 2.58 -6.99 -11.75
CA GLU A 147 3.17 -6.66 -13.07
C GLU A 147 4.59 -6.08 -12.94
N LEU A 148 4.83 -5.24 -11.93
CA LEU A 148 6.15 -4.67 -11.67
C LEU A 148 7.15 -5.73 -11.20
N ASP A 149 6.76 -6.63 -10.30
CA ASP A 149 7.64 -7.70 -9.81
C ASP A 149 8.02 -8.68 -10.92
N GLU A 150 7.07 -9.06 -11.78
CA GLU A 150 7.31 -9.85 -12.98
C GLU A 150 8.31 -9.17 -13.93
N ASP A 151 8.20 -7.85 -14.14
CA ASP A 151 9.16 -7.13 -14.96
C ASP A 151 10.56 -7.10 -14.32
N LEU A 152 10.66 -6.99 -13.00
CA LEU A 152 11.96 -7.04 -12.30
C LEU A 152 12.64 -8.38 -12.48
N ASP A 153 11.88 -9.47 -12.43
CA ASP A 153 12.42 -10.80 -12.67
C ASP A 153 12.82 -10.99 -14.14
N ASN A 154 11.95 -10.63 -15.10
CA ASN A 154 12.30 -10.66 -16.52
C ASN A 154 13.52 -9.82 -16.86
N LEU A 155 13.70 -8.68 -16.21
CA LEU A 155 14.85 -7.81 -16.43
C LEU A 155 16.16 -8.45 -15.96
N LYS A 156 16.14 -9.23 -14.87
CA LYS A 156 17.32 -9.96 -14.38
C LYS A 156 17.73 -11.10 -15.32
N TYR A 157 16.76 -11.81 -15.92
CA TYR A 157 17.03 -12.99 -16.75
C TYR A 157 17.27 -12.65 -18.23
N ASP A 158 16.45 -11.77 -18.78
CA ASP A 158 16.34 -11.54 -20.23
C ASP A 158 16.58 -10.08 -20.64
N ASN A 159 16.90 -9.19 -19.69
CA ASN A 159 17.08 -7.75 -19.91
C ASN A 159 15.90 -7.11 -20.69
N ARG A 160 14.68 -7.55 -20.38
CA ARG A 160 13.44 -7.08 -21.01
C ARG A 160 12.33 -6.86 -19.97
N THR A 161 11.36 -6.05 -20.34
CA THR A 161 10.13 -5.82 -19.59
C THR A 161 8.92 -6.15 -20.46
N ILE A 162 7.86 -6.64 -19.84
CA ILE A 162 6.57 -6.96 -20.45
C ILE A 162 5.61 -5.78 -20.30
N PHE A 163 5.53 -5.18 -19.11
CA PHE A 163 4.51 -4.17 -18.79
C PHE A 163 5.06 -2.74 -18.75
N ASN A 164 6.25 -2.55 -18.18
CA ASN A 164 6.80 -1.26 -17.83
C ASN A 164 8.02 -0.91 -18.69
N SER A 165 7.77 -0.26 -19.82
CA SER A 165 8.79 0.02 -20.85
C SER A 165 9.96 0.92 -20.42
N GLY A 166 9.85 1.61 -19.28
CA GLY A 166 10.88 2.51 -18.74
C GLY A 166 11.73 1.93 -17.61
N LEU A 167 11.45 0.70 -17.16
CA LEU A 167 12.17 0.07 -16.04
C LEU A 167 13.52 -0.49 -16.52
N THR A 168 14.58 -0.18 -15.77
CA THR A 168 15.96 -0.62 -16.03
C THR A 168 16.66 -1.00 -14.72
N LEU A 169 17.78 -1.72 -14.80
CA LEU A 169 18.53 -2.16 -13.60
C LEU A 169 19.04 -0.97 -12.77
N ASP A 170 19.31 0.16 -13.44
CA ASP A 170 19.82 1.38 -12.80
C ASP A 170 18.75 2.21 -12.09
N ASN A 171 17.45 1.94 -12.34
CA ASN A 171 16.36 2.78 -11.86
C ASN A 171 15.33 2.06 -10.99
N ILE A 172 15.55 0.79 -10.64
CA ILE A 172 14.61 -0.09 -9.92
C ILE A 172 13.95 0.61 -8.73
N ASP A 173 14.73 1.09 -7.76
CA ASP A 173 14.17 1.63 -6.52
C ASP A 173 13.32 2.88 -6.79
N LYS A 174 13.76 3.73 -7.72
CA LYS A 174 13.00 4.91 -8.14
C LYS A 174 11.70 4.48 -8.81
N PHE A 175 11.73 3.46 -9.66
CA PHE A 175 10.56 2.96 -10.38
C PHE A 175 9.51 2.39 -9.41
N ILE A 176 9.97 1.63 -8.41
CA ILE A 176 9.10 1.09 -7.34
C ILE A 176 8.47 2.23 -6.53
N ILE A 177 9.26 3.21 -6.07
CA ILE A 177 8.74 4.36 -5.30
C ILE A 177 7.70 5.13 -6.12
N THR A 178 7.95 5.35 -7.42
CA THR A 178 6.98 5.99 -8.31
C THR A 178 5.68 5.20 -8.37
N GLU A 179 5.75 3.86 -8.45
CA GLU A 179 4.55 3.02 -8.50
C GLU A 179 3.69 3.17 -7.24
N PHE A 180 4.32 3.19 -6.06
CA PHE A 180 3.64 3.46 -4.80
C PHE A 180 3.01 4.86 -4.76
N GLN A 181 3.68 5.87 -5.29
CA GLN A 181 3.13 7.22 -5.36
C GLN A 181 1.91 7.30 -6.29
N LEU A 182 1.94 6.60 -7.42
CA LEU A 182 0.83 6.54 -8.37
C LEU A 182 -0.37 5.79 -7.78
N PHE A 183 -0.13 4.71 -7.04
CA PHE A 183 -1.18 4.02 -6.29
C PHE A 183 -1.89 4.97 -5.31
N LEU A 184 -1.14 5.69 -4.46
CA LEU A 184 -1.73 6.67 -3.54
C LEU A 184 -2.48 7.79 -4.26
N ASP A 185 -1.99 8.23 -5.42
CA ASP A 185 -2.69 9.24 -6.23
C ASP A 185 -4.04 8.73 -6.75
N VAL A 186 -4.13 7.48 -7.19
CA VAL A 186 -5.39 6.84 -7.61
C VAL A 186 -6.36 6.76 -6.44
N GLU A 187 -5.90 6.31 -5.28
CA GLU A 187 -6.70 6.23 -4.06
C GLU A 187 -7.27 7.59 -3.65
N LYS A 188 -6.42 8.62 -3.66
CA LYS A 188 -6.83 9.99 -3.35
C LYS A 188 -7.86 10.54 -4.33
N LEU A 189 -7.71 10.23 -5.62
CA LEU A 189 -8.60 10.73 -6.68
C LEU A 189 -9.85 9.86 -6.88
N LYS A 190 -9.94 8.69 -6.22
CA LYS A 190 -11.04 7.73 -6.33
C LYS A 190 -11.38 7.39 -7.79
N ILE A 191 -10.35 7.16 -8.60
CA ILE A 191 -10.57 6.85 -10.02
C ILE A 191 -11.02 5.39 -10.15
N GLU A 192 -12.25 5.19 -10.61
CA GLU A 192 -12.80 3.85 -10.81
C GLU A 192 -12.32 3.21 -12.13
N ARG A 193 -12.15 1.88 -12.12
CA ARG A 193 -11.82 1.07 -13.32
C ARG A 193 -10.60 1.57 -14.10
N VAL A 194 -9.61 2.10 -13.39
CA VAL A 194 -8.39 2.66 -13.98
C VAL A 194 -7.63 1.70 -14.87
N SER A 195 -7.62 0.41 -14.52
CA SER A 195 -6.94 -0.65 -15.28
C SER A 195 -7.43 -0.79 -16.72
N GLU A 196 -8.63 -0.29 -17.04
CA GLU A 196 -9.22 -0.34 -18.37
C GLU A 196 -8.91 0.90 -19.23
N LEU A 197 -8.26 1.91 -18.64
CA LEU A 197 -8.04 3.20 -19.30
C LEU A 197 -6.76 3.21 -20.13
N THR A 198 -6.82 3.97 -21.21
CA THR A 198 -5.65 4.31 -22.04
C THR A 198 -5.61 5.80 -22.31
N TYR A 199 -4.41 6.36 -22.42
CA TYR A 199 -4.18 7.70 -22.95
C TYR A 199 -3.79 7.61 -24.42
N CYS A 200 -4.43 8.38 -25.30
CA CYS A 200 -4.02 8.47 -26.71
C CYS A 200 -3.07 9.64 -26.94
N ASN A 201 -1.87 9.37 -27.46
CA ASN A 201 -0.89 10.42 -27.79
C ASN A 201 -1.31 11.26 -29.01
N THR A 202 -2.21 10.76 -29.86
CA THR A 202 -2.66 11.46 -31.08
C THR A 202 -3.76 12.49 -30.80
N CYS A 203 -4.80 12.13 -30.05
CA CYS A 203 -5.93 13.02 -29.78
C CYS A 203 -6.06 13.44 -28.30
N CYS A 204 -5.09 13.04 -27.46
CA CYS A 204 -5.00 13.39 -26.04
C CYS A 204 -6.20 12.95 -25.19
N SER A 205 -7.05 12.05 -25.67
CA SER A 205 -8.20 11.53 -24.93
C SER A 205 -7.81 10.40 -23.99
N ILE A 206 -8.47 10.32 -22.84
CA ILE A 206 -8.45 9.15 -21.96
C ILE A 206 -9.75 8.40 -22.17
N ASP A 207 -9.66 7.15 -22.62
CA ASP A 207 -10.84 6.31 -22.88
C ASP A 207 -10.43 4.83 -22.85
N ARG A 208 -11.43 3.94 -22.84
CA ARG A 208 -11.23 2.52 -23.05
C ARG A 208 -10.78 2.27 -24.49
N PRO A 209 -9.71 1.49 -24.70
CA PRO A 209 -9.27 1.17 -26.04
C PRO A 209 -10.27 0.21 -26.72
N LYS A 210 -10.30 0.24 -28.04
CA LYS A 210 -11.08 -0.71 -28.86
C LYS A 210 -10.14 -1.73 -29.49
N ILE A 211 -10.59 -2.97 -29.60
CA ILE A 211 -9.84 -4.02 -30.32
C ILE A 211 -10.12 -3.90 -31.82
N LYS A 212 -9.07 -3.74 -32.62
CA LYS A 212 -9.12 -3.93 -34.08
C LYS A 212 -8.43 -5.24 -34.46
N LYS A 213 -8.84 -5.80 -35.60
CA LYS A 213 -8.27 -7.03 -36.18
C LYS A 213 -7.46 -6.65 -37.41
N LYS A 214 -6.18 -7.03 -37.46
CA LYS A 214 -5.45 -7.05 -38.73
C LYS A 214 -5.81 -8.32 -39.47
N ARG A 215 -6.12 -8.21 -40.76
CA ARG A 215 -6.43 -9.35 -41.61
C ARG A 215 -5.38 -9.46 -42.70
N THR A 216 -5.07 -10.70 -43.06
CA THR A 216 -4.32 -11.04 -44.26
C THR A 216 -5.13 -10.68 -45.52
N ILE A 217 -4.48 -10.70 -46.69
CA ILE A 217 -5.11 -10.45 -47.99
C ILE A 217 -6.29 -11.41 -48.24
N ILE A 218 -6.21 -12.64 -47.71
CA ILE A 218 -7.24 -13.68 -47.84
C ILE A 218 -8.28 -13.61 -46.68
N GLY A 219 -8.32 -12.49 -45.96
CA GLY A 219 -9.34 -12.21 -44.93
C GLY A 219 -9.16 -12.92 -43.59
N ARG A 220 -8.13 -13.77 -43.40
CA ARG A 220 -7.82 -14.41 -42.11
C ARG A 220 -7.28 -13.40 -41.12
N VAL A 221 -7.75 -13.44 -39.87
CA VAL A 221 -7.23 -12.58 -38.79
C VAL A 221 -5.81 -13.00 -38.46
N GLU A 222 -4.87 -12.06 -38.60
CA GLU A 222 -3.45 -12.28 -38.29
C GLU A 222 -3.20 -12.02 -36.81
N TYR A 223 -3.59 -10.84 -36.32
CA TYR A 223 -3.56 -10.51 -34.89
C TYR A 223 -4.58 -9.43 -34.52
N LYS A 224 -4.86 -9.34 -33.23
CA LYS A 224 -5.68 -8.27 -32.61
C LYS A 224 -4.75 -7.21 -32.03
N TYR A 225 -5.15 -5.96 -32.10
CA TYR A 225 -4.41 -4.85 -31.50
C TYR A 225 -5.36 -3.80 -30.95
N TRP A 226 -4.92 -3.10 -29.92
CA TRP A 226 -5.66 -2.02 -29.28
C TRP A 226 -5.50 -0.72 -30.05
N VAL A 227 -6.56 0.08 -30.08
CA VAL A 227 -6.56 1.44 -30.61
C VAL A 227 -7.36 2.37 -29.71
N CYS A 228 -7.09 3.66 -29.79
CA CYS A 228 -7.88 4.70 -29.14
C CYS A 228 -9.37 4.56 -29.47
N GLY A 229 -10.23 4.59 -28.45
CA GLY A 229 -11.68 4.54 -28.59
C GLY A 229 -12.28 5.71 -29.37
N ASN A 230 -11.62 6.88 -29.32
CA ASN A 230 -12.04 8.13 -29.94
C ASN A 230 -11.55 8.29 -31.39
N CYS A 231 -10.22 8.35 -31.62
CA CYS A 231 -9.66 8.61 -32.96
C CYS A 231 -9.19 7.35 -33.71
N GLY A 232 -9.17 6.18 -33.08
CA GLY A 232 -8.74 4.93 -33.70
C GLY A 232 -7.22 4.80 -33.95
N SER A 233 -6.40 5.70 -33.40
CA SER A 233 -4.93 5.62 -33.42
C SER A 233 -4.40 4.42 -32.62
N LYS A 234 -3.29 3.84 -33.06
CA LYS A 234 -2.53 2.80 -32.33
C LYS A 234 -1.60 3.38 -31.27
N ASP A 235 -1.36 4.69 -31.31
CA ASP A 235 -0.45 5.38 -30.41
C ASP A 235 -1.16 5.69 -29.09
N ILE A 236 -1.23 4.66 -28.24
CA ILE A 236 -1.90 4.66 -26.95
C ILE A 236 -0.95 4.15 -25.86
N LEU A 237 -1.11 4.69 -24.65
CA LEU A 237 -0.42 4.26 -23.44
C LEU A 237 -1.44 3.64 -22.50
N HIS A 238 -1.19 2.39 -22.09
CA HIS A 238 -2.07 1.64 -21.21
C HIS A 238 -1.82 1.97 -19.73
N PHE A 239 -2.86 1.88 -18.91
CA PHE A 239 -2.72 1.99 -17.46
C PHE A 239 -1.88 0.87 -16.84
N SER A 240 -1.60 -0.23 -17.55
CA SER A 240 -0.65 -1.26 -17.10
C SER A 240 0.82 -0.80 -17.21
N ASP A 241 1.13 0.20 -18.04
CA ASP A 241 2.46 0.81 -18.11
C ASP A 241 2.51 2.05 -17.19
N GLN A 242 3.52 2.15 -16.34
CA GLN A 242 3.70 3.27 -15.41
C GLN A 242 3.62 4.65 -16.10
N LYS A 243 4.18 4.81 -17.31
CA LYS A 243 4.10 6.06 -18.09
C LYS A 243 2.67 6.39 -18.48
N GLY A 244 1.88 5.37 -18.82
CA GLY A 244 0.45 5.52 -19.07
C GLY A 244 -0.30 5.95 -17.81
N ARG A 245 -0.02 5.31 -16.66
CA ARG A 245 -0.58 5.68 -15.36
C ARG A 245 -0.31 7.14 -15.00
N GLU A 246 0.96 7.57 -15.10
CA GLU A 246 1.37 8.94 -14.81
C GLU A 246 0.55 9.97 -15.60
N ILE A 247 0.39 9.75 -16.91
CA ILE A 247 -0.34 10.69 -17.76
C ILE A 247 -1.84 10.69 -17.43
N ILE A 248 -2.43 9.51 -17.25
CA ILE A 248 -3.86 9.36 -16.92
C ILE A 248 -4.18 10.05 -15.59
N ILE A 249 -3.38 9.80 -14.55
CA ILE A 249 -3.52 10.42 -13.23
C ILE A 249 -3.33 11.94 -13.33
N LYS A 250 -2.29 12.40 -14.04
CA LYS A 250 -2.01 13.84 -14.22
C LYS A 250 -3.16 14.59 -14.89
N GLN A 251 -3.84 13.99 -15.87
CA GLN A 251 -5.01 14.62 -16.50
C GLN A 251 -6.22 14.64 -15.55
N ASN A 252 -6.45 13.58 -14.77
CA ASN A 252 -7.51 13.55 -13.76
C ASN A 252 -7.29 14.61 -12.66
N LYS A 253 -6.03 14.85 -12.24
CA LYS A 253 -5.70 15.95 -11.31
C LYS A 253 -6.07 17.33 -11.85
N LYS A 254 -6.02 17.55 -13.17
CA LYS A 254 -6.39 18.83 -13.78
C LYS A 254 -7.91 19.04 -13.83
N THR A 255 -8.66 17.97 -14.02
CA THR A 255 -10.13 18.02 -14.10
C THR A 255 -10.79 18.05 -12.72
N GLN A 256 -10.09 17.67 -11.66
CA GLN A 256 -10.55 17.74 -10.27
C GLN A 256 -9.68 18.67 -9.40
N PRO A 257 -9.78 20.01 -9.56
CA PRO A 257 -8.87 20.97 -8.89
C PRO A 257 -9.04 21.08 -7.36
N ASN A 258 -10.02 20.42 -6.74
CA ASN A 258 -10.39 20.62 -5.32
C ASN A 258 -9.59 19.77 -4.30
N PHE A 259 -8.47 19.16 -4.69
CA PHE A 259 -7.68 18.27 -3.82
C PHE A 259 -6.20 18.69 -3.66
N LYS A 260 -5.92 20.00 -3.72
CA LYS A 260 -4.62 20.57 -3.32
C LYS A 260 -4.51 20.71 -1.82
#